data_AF-A0A0D3L9G9-F1
#
_entry.id   AF-A0A0D3L9G9-F1
#
_cell.length_a   1.000
_cell.length_b   1.000
_cell.length_c   1.000
_cell.angle_alpha   90.00
_cell.angle_beta   90.00
_cell.angle_gamma   90.00
#
_symmetry.space_group_name_H-M   'P 1'
#
loop_
_entity.id
_entity.type
_entity.pdbx_description
1 polymer ?
#
loop_
_entity_poly.entity_id
_entity_poly.type
_entity_poly.pdbx_seq_one_letter_code
_entity_poly.pdbx_strand_id
1 'polypeptide(L)' 'MHISAEAIQSLKQQLSPEDLLGKAIRFFSFQGCCSPSVPMALVEEIPATEYTFSADGLSFALEHEVK' A
#
# COMPACT_ATOMS: atom_id res chain seq x y z
N MET A 1 8.58 -6.21 4.56
CA MET A 1 7.22 -5.94 5.11
C MET A 1 6.40 -7.22 5.04
N HIS A 2 5.63 -7.54 6.07
CA HIS A 2 4.69 -8.67 6.07
C HIS A 2 3.28 -8.13 6.32
N ILE A 3 2.34 -8.44 5.42
CA ILE A 3 0.94 -8.04 5.56
C ILE A 3 0.18 -9.24 6.16
N SER A 4 -0.48 -9.02 7.29
CA SER A 4 -1.23 -10.11 7.94
C SER A 4 -2.49 -10.47 7.15
N ALA A 5 -2.97 -11.70 7.35
CA ALA A 5 -4.20 -12.17 6.71
C ALA A 5 -5.42 -11.31 7.11
N GLU A 6 -5.47 -10.83 8.36
CA GLU A 6 -6.53 -9.95 8.86
C GLU A 6 -6.51 -8.58 8.19
N ALA A 7 -5.32 -8.04 7.92
CA ALA A 7 -5.16 -6.79 7.20
C ALA A 7 -5.62 -6.94 5.74
N ILE A 8 -5.23 -8.02 5.07
CA ILE A 8 -5.69 -8.34 3.71
C ILE A 8 -7.21 -8.48 3.66
N GLN A 9 -7.80 -9.21 4.61
CA GLN A 9 -9.25 -9.39 4.68
C GLN A 9 -9.96 -8.05 4.90
N SER A 10 -9.46 -7.22 5.80
CA SER A 10 -10.02 -5.89 6.08
C SER A 10 -9.95 -4.99 4.85
N LEU A 11 -8.84 -5.02 4.10
CA LEU A 11 -8.68 -4.26 2.86
C LEU A 11 -9.69 -4.71 1.80
N LYS A 12 -9.86 -6.02 1.61
CA LYS A 12 -10.85 -6.57 0.65
C LYS A 12 -12.30 -6.22 0.99
N GLN A 13 -12.60 -5.96 2.27
CA GLN A 13 -13.94 -5.54 2.69
C GLN A 13 -14.19 -4.04 2.44
N GLN A 14 -13.14 -3.24 2.38
CA GLN A 14 -13.24 -1.78 2.21
C GLN A 14 -13.11 -1.35 0.76
N LEU A 15 -12.39 -2.12 -0.06
CA LEU A 15 -12.13 -1.81 -1.47
C LEU A 15 -13.20 -2.38 -2.38
N SER A 16 -13.57 -1.62 -3.41
CA SER A 16 -14.48 -2.09 -4.46
C SER A 16 -13.74 -3.05 -5.42
N PRO A 17 -14.46 -3.91 -6.17
CA PRO A 17 -13.81 -4.81 -7.14
C PRO A 17 -12.95 -4.10 -8.19
N GLU A 18 -13.30 -2.86 -8.57
CA GLU A 18 -12.51 -2.01 -9.48
C GLU A 18 -11.18 -1.58 -8.84
N ASP A 19 -11.18 -1.25 -7.55
CA ASP A 19 -9.97 -0.89 -6.81
C ASP A 19 -9.00 -2.08 -6.73
N LEU A 20 -9.53 -3.31 -6.59
CA LEU A 20 -8.73 -4.53 -6.51
C LEU A 20 -8.00 -4.87 -7.82
N LEU A 21 -8.54 -4.47 -8.98
CA LEU A 21 -8.03 -4.87 -10.29
C LEU A 21 -7.11 -3.84 -10.94
N GLY A 22 -7.28 -2.55 -10.60
CA GLY A 22 -6.59 -1.45 -11.28
C GLY A 22 -5.68 -0.59 -10.41
N LYS A 23 -5.64 -0.84 -9.09
CA LYS A 23 -4.92 0.02 -8.14
C LYS A 23 -3.98 -0.78 -7.25
N ALA A 24 -3.05 -0.08 -6.63
CA ALA A 24 -2.14 -0.61 -5.63
C ALA A 24 -2.23 0.16 -4.32
N ILE A 25 -1.97 -0.54 -3.23
CA ILE A 25 -1.88 0.03 -1.90
C ILE A 25 -0.42 0.44 -1.66
N ARG A 26 -0.17 1.75 -1.68
CA ARG A 26 1.16 2.34 -1.55
C ARG A 26 1.42 2.77 -0.11
N PHE A 27 2.56 2.34 0.43
CA PHE A 27 3.12 2.80 1.70
C PHE A 27 4.29 3.75 1.42
N PHE A 28 4.26 4.92 2.05
CA PHE A 28 5.28 5.95 1.85
C PHE A 28 5.60 6.66 3.14
N SER A 29 6.78 7.25 3.22
CA SER A 29 7.23 8.02 4.35
C SER A 29 6.61 9.41 4.31
N PHE A 30 6.16 9.91 5.46
CA PHE A 30 5.72 11.28 5.60
C PHE A 30 6.39 11.91 6.82
N GLN A 31 7.24 12.91 6.57
CA GLN A 31 7.83 13.70 7.64
C GLN A 31 6.87 14.83 8.02
N GLY A 32 5.92 14.49 8.90
CA GLY A 32 5.01 15.47 9.49
C GLY A 32 5.71 16.33 10.55
N CYS A 33 5.08 17.44 10.92
CA CYS A 33 5.56 18.35 11.96
C CYS A 33 5.76 17.66 13.33
N CYS A 34 4.98 16.62 13.63
CA CYS A 34 4.92 16.00 14.96
C CYS A 34 5.69 14.67 15.08
N SER A 35 6.01 13.99 13.97
CA SER A 35 6.84 12.78 13.89
C SER A 35 6.80 12.19 12.48
N PRO A 36 7.80 11.36 12.10
CA PRO A 36 7.71 10.52 10.92
C PRO A 36 6.53 9.54 11.04
N SER A 37 5.77 9.38 9.98
CA SER A 37 4.72 8.36 9.87
C SER A 37 4.81 7.62 8.54
N VAL A 38 4.15 6.46 8.46
CA VAL A 38 4.02 5.66 7.24
C VAL A 38 2.55 5.61 6.86
N PRO A 39 2.03 6.65 6.17
CA PRO A 39 0.70 6.60 5.57
C PRO A 39 0.57 5.51 4.51
N MET A 40 -0.68 5.19 4.22
CA MET A 40 -1.11 4.26 3.19
C MET A 40 -2.10 4.97 2.26
N ALA A 41 -1.94 4.80 0.95
CA ALA A 41 -2.86 5.34 -0.05
C ALA A 41 -3.14 4.33 -1.15
N LEU A 42 -4.32 4.44 -1.77
CA LEU A 42 -4.66 3.70 -2.96
C LEU A 42 -4.25 4.51 -4.19
N VAL A 43 -3.43 3.94 -5.07
CA VAL A 43 -2.86 4.63 -6.23
C VAL A 43 -3.05 3.84 -7.52
N GLU A 44 -3.24 4.54 -8.63
CA GLU A 44 -3.29 3.95 -9.98
C GLU A 44 -1.89 3.86 -10.59
N GLU A 45 -1.05 4.88 -10.37
CA GLU A 45 0.31 4.95 -10.87
C GLU A 45 1.33 4.70 -9.75
N ILE A 46 2.19 3.70 -9.94
CA ILE A 46 3.28 3.38 -9.02
C ILE A 46 4.58 3.98 -9.56
N PRO A 47 5.29 4.82 -8.79
CA PRO A 47 6.61 5.29 -9.17
C PRO A 47 7.58 4.14 -9.44
N ALA A 48 8.35 4.24 -10.54
CA ALA A 48 9.26 3.17 -10.99
C ALA A 48 10.37 2.79 -9.98
N THR A 49 10.61 3.65 -8.99
CA THR A 49 11.62 3.46 -7.94
C THR A 49 11.11 2.63 -6.75
N GLU A 50 9.84 2.25 -6.74
CA GLU A 50 9.22 1.59 -5.60
C GLU A 50 9.31 0.07 -5.67
N TYR A 51 9.44 -0.53 -4.49
CA TYR A 51 9.35 -1.98 -4.37
C TYR A 51 7.89 -2.40 -4.45
N THR A 52 7.56 -3.25 -5.42
CA THR A 52 6.21 -3.78 -5.61
C THR A 52 6.12 -5.25 -5.23
N PHE A 53 4.98 -5.63 -4.65
CA PHE A 53 4.68 -7.02 -4.33
C PHE A 53 3.17 -7.26 -4.30
N SER A 54 2.75 -8.51 -4.42
CA SER A 54 1.35 -8.90 -4.38
C SER A 54 1.09 -9.90 -3.26
N ALA A 55 -0.05 -9.76 -2.57
CA ALA A 55 -0.52 -10.76 -1.60
C ALA A 55 -2.03 -10.96 -1.74
N ASP A 56 -2.46 -12.21 -1.91
CA ASP A 56 -3.87 -12.62 -2.04
C ASP A 56 -4.68 -11.78 -3.04
N GLY A 57 -4.08 -11.43 -4.18
CA GLY A 57 -4.72 -10.66 -5.25
C GLY A 57 -4.78 -9.15 -4.99
N LEU A 58 -4.12 -8.64 -3.95
CA LEU A 58 -3.88 -7.22 -3.75
C LEU A 58 -2.48 -6.85 -4.21
N SER A 59 -2.36 -5.71 -4.88
CA SER A 59 -1.09 -5.11 -5.28
C SER A 59 -0.64 -4.09 -4.23
N PHE A 60 0.63 -4.16 -3.84
CA PHE A 60 1.25 -3.24 -2.87
C PHE A 60 2.50 -2.59 -3.47
N ALA A 61 2.74 -1.35 -3.04
CA ALA A 61 3.96 -0.60 -3.36
C ALA A 61 4.56 -0.02 -2.08
N LEU A 62 5.89 -0.01 -2.01
CA LEU A 62 6.63 0.48 -0.85
C LEU A 62 7.73 1.43 -1.32
N GLU A 63 7.68 2.67 -0.82
CA GLU A 63 8.75 3.64 -1.00
C GLU A 63 10.03 3.15 -0.30
N HIS A 64 11.16 3.27 -0.99
CA HIS A 64 12.44 2.72 -0.55
C HIS A 64 12.94 3.29 0.80
N GLU A 65 12.50 4.50 1.15
CA GLU A 65 12.89 5.18 2.40
C GLU A 65 12.09 4.71 3.63
N VAL A 66 11.01 3.95 3.42
CA VAL A 66 10.21 3.36 4.51
C VAL A 66 11.01 2.22 5.14
N LYS A 67 11.37 2.38 6.41
CA LYS A 67 12.15 1.41 7.21
C LYS A 67 11.30 0.74 8.28
#